data_AF-W7HTZ5-F1
#
_entry.id   AF-W7HTZ5-F1
#
_cell.length_a   1.000
_cell.length_b   1.000
_cell.length_c   1.000
_cell.angle_alpha   90.00
_cell.angle_beta   90.00
_cell.angle_gamma   90.00
#
_symmetry.space_group_name_H-M   'P 1'
#
loop_
_entity.id
_entity.type
_entity.pdbx_description
1 polymer ?
#
loop_
_entity_poly.entity_id
_entity_poly.type
_entity_poly.pdbx_seq_one_letter_code
_entity_poly.pdbx_strand_id
1 'polypeptide(L)'
;MTRLWLVSHITGYEEALKHIPLEELGKQVVMVSGSSLSPQTNSRSWNLVKIENIPYNLDDDMLFEFLGKGPGLVPEEQGGVHIIMDRTTGKTMDCFLEFPSVGTAERFVQKRYNNNRRCILGGRHISLEVVKQGELMRWLFPKAKGALWDDDGNLVIRAGVPKTPIEIISREELVMILGHARTPHRSPFSRKCLQRPYESLMSVVTKFPWKETTAYTLRQRDLIFQSAFESGELLKRQILRGKAGPNIDLKLLRRLCRTISFCPGFTYRQKLTFLDAMGITTSECFAILGDLGISHPLATQFQALTVRPGADYVAVEAIAGLVASGAAQQSQVQSQSERNTLYGTGGNNPGFPRGPGTKEMGAEASGGDVDLSMRAAAEIELGRVYAAIKATFDQDQNQGPIPG
;
A
#
# COMPACT_ATOMS: atom_id res chain seq x y z
N MET A 1 -17.04 21.84 -16.84
CA MET A 1 -16.13 22.74 -16.09
C MET A 1 -14.67 22.40 -16.33
N THR A 2 -14.31 21.12 -16.23
CA THR A 2 -12.95 20.57 -16.34
C THR A 2 -12.17 20.97 -17.61
N ARG A 3 -12.77 20.77 -18.79
CA ARG A 3 -12.18 21.14 -20.09
C ARG A 3 -12.03 22.66 -20.25
N LEU A 4 -13.05 23.43 -19.88
CA LEU A 4 -13.04 24.89 -19.98
C LEU A 4 -11.96 25.51 -19.09
N TRP A 5 -11.74 24.98 -17.89
CA TRP A 5 -10.66 25.43 -17.01
C TRP A 5 -9.28 25.18 -17.64
N LEU A 6 -9.02 23.96 -18.12
CA LEU A 6 -7.75 23.58 -18.75
C LEU A 6 -7.42 24.48 -19.95
N VAL A 7 -8.38 24.69 -20.86
CA VAL A 7 -8.18 25.52 -22.06
C VAL A 7 -8.04 27.01 -21.72
N SER A 8 -8.70 27.50 -20.66
CA SER A 8 -8.63 28.92 -20.26
C SER A 8 -7.39 29.29 -19.45
N HIS A 9 -6.71 28.31 -18.84
CA HIS A 9 -5.58 28.55 -17.95
C HIS A 9 -4.26 27.94 -18.45
N ILE A 10 -4.31 27.06 -19.46
CA ILE A 10 -3.15 26.41 -20.06
C ILE A 10 -3.22 26.60 -21.58
N THR A 11 -2.19 27.21 -22.16
CA THR A 11 -2.18 27.70 -23.55
C THR A 11 -1.86 26.63 -24.59
N GLY A 12 -1.45 25.43 -24.16
CA GLY A 12 -1.24 24.30 -25.08
C GLY A 12 -0.74 23.02 -24.42
N TYR A 13 -0.63 21.96 -25.22
CA TYR A 13 -0.23 20.61 -24.79
C TYR A 13 1.11 20.59 -24.01
N GLU A 14 2.14 21.26 -24.53
CA GLU A 14 3.48 21.32 -23.90
C GLU A 14 3.47 22.04 -22.54
N GLU A 15 2.59 23.03 -22.36
CA GLU A 15 2.41 23.69 -21.07
C GLU A 15 1.62 22.80 -20.11
N ALA A 16 0.58 22.12 -20.59
CA ALA A 16 -0.17 21.14 -19.80
C ALA A 16 0.75 20.06 -19.24
N LEU A 17 1.69 19.54 -20.03
CA LEU A 17 2.68 18.55 -19.60
C LEU A 17 3.55 19.02 -18.43
N LYS A 18 3.90 20.32 -18.37
CA LYS A 18 4.67 20.90 -17.25
C LYS A 18 3.87 20.92 -15.95
N HIS A 19 2.54 20.91 -16.05
CA HIS A 19 1.60 20.82 -14.93
C HIS A 19 1.10 19.39 -14.68
N ILE A 20 1.80 18.35 -15.18
CA ILE A 20 1.52 16.93 -14.85
C ILE A 20 2.56 16.46 -13.81
N PRO A 21 2.37 16.75 -12.51
CA PRO A 21 3.21 16.26 -11.44
C PRO A 21 2.85 14.80 -11.13
N LEU A 22 2.65 13.96 -12.15
CA LEU A 22 2.39 12.54 -11.93
C LEU A 22 3.72 11.79 -11.77
N GLU A 23 3.71 10.82 -10.87
CA GLU A 23 4.83 9.89 -10.67
C GLU A 23 4.30 8.48 -10.44
N GLU A 24 5.17 7.50 -10.59
CA GLU A 24 4.82 6.11 -10.32
C GLU A 24 4.45 5.95 -8.84
N LEU A 25 3.30 5.32 -8.59
CA LEU A 25 2.87 4.97 -7.24
C LEU A 25 3.93 4.07 -6.59
N GLY A 26 4.32 4.40 -5.35
CA GLY A 26 5.44 3.76 -4.65
C GLY A 26 6.76 4.54 -4.70
N LYS A 27 6.94 5.47 -5.65
CA LYS A 27 8.09 6.41 -5.67
C LYS A 27 7.85 7.70 -4.88
N GLN A 28 6.62 7.92 -4.41
CA GLN A 28 6.25 9.12 -3.66
C GLN A 28 7.17 9.36 -2.47
N VAL A 29 7.78 10.55 -2.42
CA VAL A 29 8.45 11.04 -1.22
C VAL A 29 7.37 11.50 -0.25
N VAL A 30 7.10 10.71 0.79
CA VAL A 30 6.21 11.13 1.87
C VAL A 30 6.93 12.26 2.63
N MET A 31 6.62 13.50 2.28
CA MET A 31 7.06 14.67 3.04
C MET A 31 6.15 14.78 4.26
N VAL A 32 6.57 14.24 5.40
CA VAL A 32 5.92 14.57 6.67
C VAL A 32 6.33 15.99 7.04
N SER A 33 5.36 16.86 7.32
CA SER A 33 5.58 18.19 7.88
C SER A 33 6.21 18.07 9.27
N GLY A 34 7.54 18.01 9.28
CA GLY A 34 8.40 18.00 10.45
C GLY A 34 9.81 18.36 9.98
N SER A 35 10.26 19.54 10.37
CA SER A 35 11.54 20.16 10.03
C SER A 35 12.70 19.15 9.98
N SER A 36 13.46 19.19 8.87
CA SER A 36 14.75 18.50 8.63
C SER A 36 14.73 17.02 8.28
N LEU A 37 14.24 16.65 7.09
CA LEU A 37 14.83 15.53 6.34
C LEU A 37 14.93 15.92 4.87
N SER A 38 16.17 16.16 4.42
CA SER A 38 16.48 16.24 2.99
C SER A 38 16.03 14.96 2.29
N PRO A 39 15.74 15.00 0.98
CA PRO A 39 15.59 13.79 0.20
C PRO A 39 16.91 13.03 0.33
N GLN A 40 16.96 11.99 1.18
CA GLN A 40 18.19 11.23 1.36
C GLN A 40 18.45 10.47 0.07
N THR A 41 19.26 11.10 -0.77
CA THR A 41 20.11 10.46 -1.75
C THR A 41 21.00 9.47 -0.99
N ASN A 42 20.77 8.17 -1.16
CA ASN A 42 21.65 7.06 -0.77
C ASN A 42 22.51 7.28 0.49
N SER A 43 22.01 6.93 1.69
CA SER A 43 22.80 7.05 2.93
C SER A 43 22.45 5.97 3.97
N ARG A 44 23.26 4.91 3.98
CA ARG A 44 23.64 3.99 5.09
C ARG A 44 22.56 3.58 6.11
N SER A 45 22.16 2.31 6.01
CA SER A 45 21.01 1.66 6.66
C SER A 45 21.31 0.95 8.01
N TRP A 46 22.21 1.48 8.86
CA TRP A 46 22.58 0.84 10.15
C TRP A 46 21.80 1.40 11.34
N ASN A 47 20.49 1.48 11.21
CA ASN A 47 19.64 2.12 12.18
C ASN A 47 18.63 1.14 12.81
N LEU A 48 18.89 -0.17 12.71
CA LEU A 48 18.07 -1.21 13.31
C LEU A 48 18.71 -1.79 14.57
N VAL A 49 17.90 -1.98 15.61
CA VAL A 49 18.26 -2.81 16.76
C VAL A 49 17.38 -4.05 16.77
N LYS A 50 18.00 -5.22 16.72
CA LYS A 50 17.35 -6.50 16.92
C LYS A 50 17.28 -6.81 18.41
N ILE A 51 16.11 -7.23 18.87
CA ILE A 51 15.87 -7.79 20.19
C ILE A 51 15.53 -9.26 20.01
N GLU A 52 16.44 -10.14 20.43
CA GLU A 52 16.20 -11.57 20.36
C GLU A 52 15.65 -12.10 21.68
N ASN A 53 15.02 -13.29 21.61
CA ASN A 53 14.52 -14.02 22.77
C ASN A 53 13.39 -13.30 23.54
N ILE A 54 12.58 -12.50 22.84
CA ILE A 54 11.45 -11.78 23.44
C ILE A 54 10.33 -12.73 23.94
N PRO A 55 9.48 -12.29 24.87
CA PRO A 55 8.31 -13.06 25.30
C PRO A 55 7.33 -13.35 24.16
N TYR A 56 6.77 -14.56 24.12
CA TYR A 56 5.82 -14.93 23.06
C TYR A 56 4.52 -14.12 23.09
N ASN A 57 4.16 -13.62 24.27
CA ASN A 57 3.01 -12.78 24.54
C ASN A 57 3.39 -11.30 24.73
N LEU A 58 4.52 -10.85 24.15
CA LEU A 58 4.94 -9.45 24.21
C LEU A 58 3.82 -8.54 23.71
N ASP A 59 3.38 -7.61 24.56
CA ASP A 59 2.42 -6.56 24.25
C ASP A 59 3.08 -5.17 24.21
N ASP A 60 2.30 -4.17 23.79
CA ASP A 60 2.72 -2.78 23.69
C ASP A 60 3.24 -2.27 25.05
N ASP A 61 2.51 -2.51 26.14
CA ASP A 61 2.85 -1.95 27.45
C ASP A 61 4.20 -2.48 27.94
N MET A 62 4.43 -3.79 27.85
CA MET A 62 5.71 -4.42 28.20
C MET A 62 6.84 -3.93 27.29
N LEU A 63 6.58 -3.76 26.00
CA LEU A 63 7.56 -3.23 25.06
C LEU A 63 7.90 -1.78 25.37
N PHE A 64 6.92 -0.91 25.62
CA PHE A 64 7.15 0.51 25.87
C PHE A 64 7.70 0.79 27.28
N GLU A 65 7.34 -0.01 28.27
CA GLU A 65 8.00 -0.03 29.58
C GLU A 65 9.48 -0.38 29.41
N PHE A 66 9.76 -1.42 28.61
CA PHE A 66 11.13 -1.72 28.24
C PHE A 66 11.74 -0.52 27.54
N LEU A 67 11.28 -0.06 26.37
CA LEU A 67 11.84 1.06 25.58
C LEU A 67 12.08 2.35 26.38
N GLY A 68 11.25 2.62 27.40
CA GLY A 68 11.35 3.79 28.26
C GLY A 68 10.88 5.08 27.57
N LYS A 69 11.00 6.20 28.29
CA LYS A 69 10.56 7.52 27.77
C LYS A 69 11.47 7.99 26.63
N GLY A 70 10.85 8.32 25.49
CA GLY A 70 11.52 8.91 24.33
C GLY A 70 12.62 8.00 23.76
N PRO A 71 12.29 6.80 23.25
CA PRO A 71 13.29 5.86 22.75
C PRO A 71 14.01 6.39 21.50
N GLY A 72 13.50 7.44 20.86
CA GLY A 72 14.08 8.00 19.64
C GLY A 72 13.88 7.08 18.44
N LEU A 73 12.81 6.29 18.44
CA LEU A 73 12.42 5.47 17.30
C LEU A 73 11.89 6.35 16.17
N VAL A 74 11.96 5.82 14.96
CA VAL A 74 11.19 6.32 13.81
C VAL A 74 9.69 6.31 14.18
N PRO A 75 8.89 7.28 13.71
CA PRO A 75 7.46 7.29 13.99
C PRO A 75 6.77 5.97 13.64
N GLU A 76 5.71 5.65 14.39
CA GLU A 76 5.06 4.35 14.31
C GLU A 76 4.44 4.09 12.93
N GLU A 77 3.85 5.11 12.32
CA GLU A 77 3.29 5.07 10.97
C GLU A 77 4.33 4.75 9.88
N GLN A 78 5.61 4.98 10.16
CA GLN A 78 6.73 4.66 9.28
C GLN A 78 7.36 3.28 9.61
N GLY A 79 6.85 2.58 10.61
CA GLY A 79 7.33 1.24 10.99
C GLY A 79 8.41 1.22 12.06
N GLY A 80 8.41 2.12 13.06
CA GLY A 80 9.46 2.12 14.10
C GLY A 80 9.64 0.82 14.92
N VAL A 81 8.65 -0.09 14.90
CA VAL A 81 8.67 -1.38 15.62
C VAL A 81 8.16 -2.50 14.71
N HIS A 82 8.93 -3.59 14.61
CA HIS A 82 8.60 -4.76 13.82
C HIS A 82 8.75 -6.03 14.65
N ILE A 83 7.64 -6.59 15.13
CA ILE A 83 7.68 -7.85 15.87
C ILE A 83 7.37 -9.01 14.92
N ILE A 84 8.36 -9.86 14.71
CA ILE A 84 8.28 -10.95 13.74
C ILE A 84 7.34 -12.05 14.26
N MET A 85 6.55 -12.59 13.35
CA MET A 85 5.67 -13.73 13.59
C MET A 85 6.01 -14.83 12.58
N ASP A 86 6.24 -16.04 13.07
CA ASP A 86 6.28 -17.23 12.23
C ASP A 86 4.90 -17.46 11.61
N ARG A 87 4.81 -17.36 10.27
CA ARG A 87 3.53 -17.40 9.55
C ARG A 87 2.85 -18.76 9.68
N THR A 88 3.59 -19.85 9.82
CA THR A 88 3.02 -21.20 9.90
C THR A 88 2.40 -21.48 11.26
N THR A 89 3.08 -21.12 12.33
CA THR A 89 2.68 -21.46 13.72
C THR A 89 1.99 -20.31 14.44
N GLY A 90 2.11 -19.07 13.95
CA GLY A 90 1.63 -17.87 14.63
C GLY A 90 2.50 -17.46 15.82
N LYS A 91 3.69 -18.08 15.96
CA LYS A 91 4.62 -17.86 17.06
C LYS A 91 5.33 -16.51 16.90
N THR A 92 5.34 -15.73 17.97
CA THR A 92 6.21 -14.55 18.12
C THR A 92 7.67 -14.96 18.09
N MET A 93 8.44 -14.35 17.19
CA MET A 93 9.89 -14.52 17.03
C MET A 93 10.60 -13.28 17.58
N ASP A 94 11.62 -12.76 16.91
CA ASP A 94 12.38 -11.59 17.36
C ASP A 94 11.68 -10.26 17.04
N CYS A 95 12.17 -9.17 17.63
CA CYS A 95 11.70 -7.81 17.39
C CYS A 95 12.80 -6.96 16.76
N PHE A 96 12.45 -6.09 15.83
CA PHE A 96 13.34 -5.09 15.26
C PHE A 96 12.81 -3.69 15.56
N LEU A 97 13.71 -2.79 15.92
CA LEU A 97 13.42 -1.40 16.23
C LEU A 97 14.14 -0.50 15.24
N GLU A 98 13.43 0.42 14.59
CA GLU A 98 14.04 1.38 13.66
C GLU A 98 14.28 2.74 14.33
N PHE A 99 15.50 3.24 14.18
CA PHE A 99 15.95 4.55 14.68
C PHE A 99 16.20 5.50 13.50
N PRO A 100 16.19 6.83 13.68
CA PRO A 100 16.49 7.76 12.59
C PRO A 100 17.98 7.80 12.21
N SER A 101 18.87 7.30 13.09
CA SER A 101 20.31 7.24 12.83
C SER A 101 20.98 6.11 13.61
N VAL A 102 22.11 5.64 13.08
CA VAL A 102 23.01 4.66 13.72
C VAL A 102 23.39 5.09 15.13
N GLY A 103 23.79 6.36 15.28
CA GLY A 103 24.21 6.89 16.58
C GLY A 103 23.08 6.87 17.63
N THR A 104 21.82 7.02 17.22
CA THR A 104 20.68 6.87 18.15
C THR A 104 20.47 5.40 18.54
N ALA A 105 20.59 4.47 17.59
CA ALA A 105 20.50 3.04 17.86
C ALA A 105 21.61 2.56 18.82
N GLU A 106 22.87 2.94 18.56
CA GLU A 106 24.01 2.59 19.42
C GLU A 106 23.86 3.17 20.82
N ARG A 107 23.46 4.44 20.94
CA ARG A 107 23.19 5.05 22.25
C ARG A 107 22.08 4.34 23.00
N PHE A 108 21.03 3.89 22.32
CA PHE A 108 19.97 3.09 22.93
C PHE A 108 20.55 1.78 23.50
N VAL A 109 21.31 1.04 22.70
CA VAL A 109 21.94 -0.23 23.10
C VAL A 109 22.93 -0.04 24.25
N GLN A 110 23.81 0.95 24.17
CA GLN A 110 24.79 1.27 25.23
C GLN A 110 24.10 1.67 26.53
N LYS A 111 23.06 2.51 26.47
CA LYS A 111 22.28 2.92 27.65
C LYS A 111 21.65 1.70 28.34
N ARG A 112 21.22 0.69 27.57
CA ARG A 112 20.66 -0.56 28.11
C ARG A 112 21.70 -1.39 28.83
N TYR A 113 22.86 -1.57 28.22
CA TYR A 113 23.94 -2.33 28.84
C TYR A 113 24.52 -1.60 30.08
N ASN A 114 24.57 -0.26 30.07
CA ASN A 114 25.18 0.54 31.13
C ASN A 114 24.27 0.80 32.35
N ASN A 115 22.95 0.95 32.19
CA ASN A 115 22.10 1.49 33.26
C ASN A 115 21.63 0.49 34.33
N ASN A 116 21.61 -0.83 34.08
CA ASN A 116 21.55 -1.91 35.08
C ASN A 116 21.04 -3.23 34.48
N ARG A 117 21.69 -4.33 34.89
CA ARG A 117 21.09 -5.66 35.18
C ARG A 117 20.30 -6.33 34.06
N ARG A 118 21.03 -7.01 33.17
CA ARG A 118 20.57 -8.06 32.23
C ARG A 118 19.44 -7.52 31.37
N CYS A 119 19.64 -7.27 30.07
CA CYS A 119 18.55 -6.86 29.20
C CYS A 119 17.38 -7.85 29.39
N ILE A 120 16.33 -7.43 30.12
CA ILE A 120 15.22 -8.28 30.54
C ILE A 120 13.96 -7.64 29.97
N LEU A 121 13.18 -8.45 29.27
CA LEU A 121 11.89 -8.07 28.73
C LEU A 121 10.87 -9.14 29.13
N GLY A 122 9.83 -8.76 29.87
CA GLY A 122 8.80 -9.69 30.34
C GLY A 122 9.35 -10.91 31.08
N GLY A 123 10.39 -10.71 31.90
CA GLY A 123 11.06 -11.78 32.65
C GLY A 123 12.02 -12.66 31.85
N ARG A 124 12.27 -12.37 30.56
CA ARG A 124 13.25 -13.10 29.73
C ARG A 124 14.52 -12.30 29.54
N HIS A 125 15.67 -12.96 29.63
CA HIS A 125 16.95 -12.39 29.18
C HIS A 125 16.97 -12.27 27.66
N ILE A 126 17.12 -11.06 27.17
CA ILE A 126 17.18 -10.72 25.75
C ILE A 126 18.60 -10.30 25.36
N SER A 127 18.93 -10.43 24.08
CA SER A 127 20.12 -9.83 23.46
C SER A 127 19.69 -8.60 22.66
N LEU A 128 20.57 -7.60 22.63
CA LEU A 128 20.42 -6.41 21.79
C LEU A 128 21.60 -6.33 20.84
N GLU A 129 21.31 -6.26 19.54
CA GLU A 129 22.31 -6.17 18.48
C GLU A 129 21.92 -5.08 17.49
N VAL A 130 22.89 -4.24 17.09
CA VAL A 130 22.70 -3.31 15.98
C VAL A 130 22.90 -4.08 14.69
N VAL A 131 21.86 -4.12 13.86
CA VAL A 131 21.84 -4.91 12.62
C VAL A 131 21.59 -4.02 11.41
N LYS A 132 21.85 -4.56 10.22
CA LYS A 132 21.58 -3.87 8.96
C LYS A 132 20.17 -4.13 8.47
N GLN A 133 19.66 -3.23 7.63
CA GLN A 133 18.30 -3.31 7.08
C GLN A 133 18.01 -4.64 6.37
N GLY A 134 19.00 -5.20 5.67
CA GLY A 134 18.90 -6.48 4.99
C GLY A 134 18.43 -7.65 5.88
N GLU A 135 18.74 -7.62 7.18
CA GLU A 135 18.31 -8.67 8.09
C GLU A 135 16.79 -8.65 8.31
N LEU A 136 16.22 -7.48 8.62
CA LEU A 136 14.77 -7.33 8.76
C LEU A 136 14.04 -7.74 7.48
N MET A 137 14.56 -7.33 6.32
CA MET A 137 13.96 -7.65 5.03
C MET A 137 13.93 -9.16 4.76
N ARG A 138 14.99 -9.90 5.14
CA ARG A 138 15.02 -11.37 5.07
C ARG A 138 14.00 -12.04 5.99
N TRP A 139 13.73 -11.46 7.17
CA TRP A 139 12.70 -11.97 8.08
C TRP A 139 11.26 -11.69 7.57
N LEU A 140 11.03 -10.52 6.99
CA LEU A 140 9.71 -10.13 6.47
C LEU A 140 9.38 -10.77 5.12
N PHE A 141 10.38 -10.97 4.26
CA PHE A 141 10.21 -11.49 2.90
C PHE A 141 11.15 -12.67 2.63
N PRO A 142 11.05 -13.76 3.41
CA PRO A 142 12.00 -14.89 3.35
C PRO A 142 11.89 -15.68 2.04
N LYS A 143 10.74 -15.59 1.36
CA LYS A 143 10.43 -16.35 0.14
C LYS A 143 10.42 -15.49 -1.13
N ALA A 144 11.11 -14.35 -1.15
CA ALA A 144 11.24 -13.52 -2.35
C ALA A 144 11.89 -14.33 -3.50
N LYS A 145 11.07 -14.91 -4.39
CA LYS A 145 11.51 -15.87 -5.40
C LYS A 145 12.31 -15.13 -6.48
N GLY A 146 13.54 -15.56 -6.73
CA GLY A 146 14.38 -14.97 -7.78
C GLY A 146 15.14 -13.71 -7.38
N ALA A 147 15.07 -13.29 -6.11
CA ALA A 147 15.88 -12.20 -5.58
C ALA A 147 16.55 -12.56 -4.25
N LEU A 148 17.40 -11.65 -3.80
CA LEU A 148 18.05 -11.64 -2.50
C LEU A 148 17.91 -10.23 -1.92
N TRP A 149 17.96 -10.13 -0.60
CA TRP A 149 18.11 -8.86 0.08
C TRP A 149 19.58 -8.64 0.37
N ASP A 150 20.13 -7.53 -0.12
CA ASP A 150 21.48 -7.13 0.27
C ASP A 150 21.50 -6.63 1.73
N ASP A 151 22.69 -6.34 2.23
CA ASP A 151 22.91 -5.83 3.58
C ASP A 151 22.16 -4.52 3.83
N ASP A 152 21.99 -3.68 2.81
CA ASP A 152 21.30 -2.41 2.90
C ASP A 152 19.77 -2.52 2.80
N GLY A 153 19.26 -3.74 2.63
CA GLY A 153 17.83 -4.00 2.48
C GLY A 153 17.28 -3.70 1.09
N ASN A 154 18.15 -3.54 0.09
CA ASN A 154 17.73 -3.43 -1.30
C ASN A 154 17.47 -4.82 -1.89
N LEU A 155 16.50 -4.88 -2.80
CA LEU A 155 16.13 -6.09 -3.49
C LEU A 155 17.07 -6.31 -4.70
N VAL A 156 17.94 -7.31 -4.61
CA VAL A 156 18.87 -7.69 -5.67
C VAL A 156 18.32 -8.87 -6.46
N ILE A 157 17.97 -8.65 -7.72
CA ILE A 157 17.46 -9.70 -8.61
C ILE A 157 18.62 -10.59 -9.07
N ARG A 158 18.45 -11.91 -8.95
CA ARG A 158 19.51 -12.87 -9.28
C ARG A 158 19.78 -12.91 -10.78
N ALA A 159 21.05 -12.97 -11.16
CA ALA A 159 21.46 -13.16 -12.55
C ALA A 159 20.85 -14.44 -13.13
N GLY A 160 20.36 -14.37 -14.37
CA GLY A 160 19.75 -15.51 -15.07
C GLY A 160 18.26 -15.74 -14.77
N VAL A 161 17.62 -14.94 -13.89
CA VAL A 161 16.16 -14.90 -13.76
C VAL A 161 15.59 -14.10 -14.95
N PRO A 162 14.90 -14.73 -15.93
CA PRO A 162 14.62 -14.06 -17.21
C PRO A 162 13.50 -13.03 -17.17
N LYS A 163 12.72 -12.94 -16.07
CA LYS A 163 11.53 -12.09 -16.02
C LYS A 163 11.35 -11.47 -14.64
N THR A 164 11.53 -10.16 -14.56
CA THR A 164 10.70 -9.32 -13.70
C THR A 164 9.30 -9.24 -14.31
N PRO A 165 8.24 -9.08 -13.50
CA PRO A 165 8.21 -8.97 -12.03
C PRO A 165 8.45 -10.30 -11.29
N ILE A 166 8.84 -10.23 -10.01
CA ILE A 166 9.04 -11.38 -9.12
C ILE A 166 7.99 -11.42 -8.01
N GLU A 167 7.75 -12.60 -7.46
CA GLU A 167 6.90 -12.77 -6.27
C GLU A 167 7.71 -12.47 -4.99
N ILE A 168 7.49 -11.29 -4.42
CA ILE A 168 8.20 -10.84 -3.20
C ILE A 168 7.52 -11.40 -1.94
N ILE A 169 6.18 -11.43 -1.95
CA ILE A 169 5.35 -12.08 -0.94
C ILE A 169 4.25 -12.86 -1.63
N SER A 170 4.09 -14.12 -1.22
CA SER A 170 3.09 -15.02 -1.81
C SER A 170 1.70 -14.82 -1.20
N ARG A 171 0.66 -15.24 -1.94
CA ARG A 171 -0.72 -15.29 -1.43
C ARG A 171 -0.81 -16.21 -0.20
N GLU A 172 -0.11 -17.32 -0.23
CA GLU A 172 -0.13 -18.31 0.85
C GLU A 172 0.40 -17.70 2.15
N GLU A 173 1.46 -16.89 2.08
CA GLU A 173 2.02 -16.19 3.24
C GLU A 173 1.04 -15.20 3.86
N LEU A 174 0.33 -14.43 3.03
CA LEU A 174 -0.71 -13.50 3.49
C LEU A 174 -1.92 -14.24 4.08
N VAL A 175 -2.35 -15.33 3.45
CA VAL A 175 -3.42 -16.21 3.95
C VAL A 175 -3.04 -16.82 5.30
N MET A 176 -1.79 -17.21 5.50
CA MET A 176 -1.31 -17.73 6.77
C MET A 176 -1.38 -16.68 7.89
N ILE A 177 -0.96 -15.44 7.63
CA ILE A 177 -1.09 -14.33 8.59
C ILE A 177 -2.58 -14.13 8.95
N LEU A 178 -3.46 -14.02 7.95
CA LEU A 178 -4.90 -13.83 8.17
C LEU A 178 -5.56 -15.03 8.85
N GLY A 179 -5.09 -16.25 8.61
CA GLY A 179 -5.59 -17.46 9.26
C GLY A 179 -5.50 -17.38 10.80
N HIS A 180 -4.39 -16.84 11.30
CA HIS A 180 -4.18 -16.60 12.73
C HIS A 180 -5.12 -15.52 13.29
N ALA A 181 -5.44 -14.48 12.49
CA ALA A 181 -6.41 -13.46 12.88
C ALA A 181 -7.86 -13.96 12.87
N ARG A 182 -8.24 -14.77 11.85
CA ARG A 182 -9.60 -15.32 11.69
C ARG A 182 -9.93 -16.36 12.76
N THR A 183 -8.99 -17.25 13.04
CA THR A 183 -9.20 -18.40 13.93
C THR A 183 -8.12 -18.52 15.00
N PRO A 184 -7.93 -17.51 15.86
CA PRO A 184 -6.83 -17.47 16.81
C PRO A 184 -6.81 -18.67 17.77
N HIS A 185 -7.98 -19.23 18.11
CA HIS A 185 -8.12 -20.43 18.94
C HIS A 185 -7.45 -21.68 18.35
N ARG A 186 -7.31 -21.76 17.03
CA ARG A 186 -6.60 -22.86 16.33
C ARG A 186 -5.08 -22.71 16.38
N SER A 187 -4.59 -21.53 16.74
CA SER A 187 -3.17 -21.23 16.90
C SER A 187 -2.79 -21.16 18.38
N PRO A 188 -1.95 -22.08 18.90
CA PRO A 188 -1.51 -22.06 20.30
C PRO A 188 -0.83 -20.75 20.72
N PHE A 189 -0.13 -20.10 19.79
CA PHE A 189 0.59 -18.85 20.05
C PHE A 189 -0.30 -17.63 19.84
N SER A 190 -1.05 -17.56 18.74
CA SER A 190 -1.87 -16.38 18.44
C SER A 190 -3.01 -16.19 19.44
N ARG A 191 -3.56 -17.27 20.04
CA ARG A 191 -4.56 -17.13 21.11
C ARG A 191 -4.05 -16.36 22.35
N LYS A 192 -2.73 -16.29 22.55
CA LYS A 192 -2.08 -15.60 23.69
C LYS A 192 -1.64 -14.17 23.34
N CYS A 193 -1.62 -13.83 22.06
CA CYS A 193 -1.16 -12.55 21.53
C CYS A 193 -1.96 -12.24 20.27
N LEU A 194 -3.21 -11.82 20.47
CA LEU A 194 -4.20 -11.69 19.41
C LEU A 194 -3.87 -10.55 18.43
N GLN A 195 -3.15 -9.53 18.89
CA GLN A 195 -2.73 -8.39 18.08
C GLN A 195 -1.67 -8.76 17.03
N ARG A 196 -0.92 -9.84 17.25
CA ARG A 196 0.29 -10.15 16.48
C ARG A 196 0.08 -10.34 14.98
N PRO A 197 -0.97 -11.03 14.51
CA PRO A 197 -1.23 -11.13 13.07
C PRO A 197 -1.41 -9.76 12.40
N TYR A 198 -2.05 -8.81 13.09
CA TYR A 198 -2.25 -7.45 12.59
C TYR A 198 -0.92 -6.68 12.52
N GLU A 199 -0.09 -6.76 13.57
CA GLU A 199 1.26 -6.15 13.61
C GLU A 199 2.20 -6.72 12.54
N SER A 200 2.13 -8.04 12.33
CA SER A 200 2.90 -8.71 11.29
C SER A 200 2.50 -8.21 9.90
N LEU A 201 1.20 -8.03 9.64
CA LEU A 201 0.73 -7.48 8.37
C LEU A 201 1.08 -6.01 8.20
N MET A 202 1.01 -5.20 9.26
CA MET A 202 1.46 -3.81 9.23
C MET A 202 2.94 -3.72 8.84
N SER A 203 3.80 -4.58 9.40
CA SER A 203 5.23 -4.65 9.03
C SER A 203 5.45 -5.05 7.57
N VAL A 204 4.61 -5.97 7.04
CA VAL A 204 4.63 -6.31 5.61
C VAL A 204 4.27 -5.09 4.75
N VAL A 205 3.21 -4.35 5.10
CA VAL A 205 2.76 -3.18 4.34
C VAL A 205 3.81 -2.06 4.38
N THR A 206 4.39 -1.76 5.54
CA THR A 206 5.36 -0.66 5.68
C THR A 206 6.69 -0.96 5.00
N LYS A 207 7.17 -2.20 5.05
CA LYS A 207 8.50 -2.56 4.53
C LYS A 207 8.50 -3.16 3.14
N PHE A 208 7.34 -3.42 2.53
CA PHE A 208 7.32 -3.87 1.13
C PHE A 208 8.07 -2.86 0.24
N PRO A 209 8.89 -3.31 -0.73
CA PRO A 209 9.78 -2.43 -1.50
C PRO A 209 9.02 -1.65 -2.58
N TRP A 210 8.10 -0.77 -2.17
CA TRP A 210 7.23 -0.01 -3.07
C TRP A 210 7.97 0.83 -4.11
N LYS A 211 9.22 1.22 -3.82
CA LYS A 211 10.05 1.99 -4.77
C LYS A 211 10.55 1.16 -5.95
N GLU A 212 10.62 -0.17 -5.80
CA GLU A 212 11.08 -1.10 -6.83
C GLU A 212 9.95 -1.45 -7.80
N THR A 213 9.40 -0.44 -8.47
CA THR A 213 8.20 -0.55 -9.33
C THR A 213 8.37 -1.49 -10.53
N THR A 214 9.60 -1.85 -10.88
CA THR A 214 9.90 -2.87 -11.89
C THR A 214 9.85 -4.30 -11.33
N ALA A 215 9.98 -4.46 -10.01
CA ALA A 215 10.13 -5.76 -9.37
C ALA A 215 8.81 -6.44 -9.00
N TYR A 216 7.71 -5.69 -8.84
CA TYR A 216 6.40 -6.25 -8.45
C TYR A 216 5.27 -5.79 -9.38
N THR A 217 4.15 -6.52 -9.33
CA THR A 217 2.96 -6.28 -10.17
C THR A 217 1.89 -5.47 -9.45
N LEU A 218 0.98 -4.86 -10.22
CA LEU A 218 -0.28 -4.32 -9.69
C LEU A 218 -1.05 -5.37 -8.88
N ARG A 219 -1.09 -6.62 -9.39
CA ARG A 219 -1.74 -7.74 -8.73
C ARG A 219 -1.15 -8.04 -7.35
N GLN A 220 0.18 -7.97 -7.20
CA GLN A 220 0.81 -8.14 -5.88
C GLN A 220 0.46 -7.00 -4.93
N ARG A 221 0.45 -5.75 -5.39
CA ARG A 221 -0.05 -4.62 -4.58
C ARG A 221 -1.49 -4.87 -4.12
N ASP A 222 -2.37 -5.26 -5.03
CA ASP A 222 -3.77 -5.53 -4.70
C ASP A 222 -3.95 -6.67 -3.73
N LEU A 223 -3.14 -7.71 -3.85
CA LEU A 223 -3.15 -8.82 -2.93
C LEU A 223 -2.78 -8.36 -1.50
N ILE A 224 -1.77 -7.51 -1.37
CA ILE A 224 -1.37 -6.92 -0.07
C ILE A 224 -2.49 -6.02 0.46
N PHE A 225 -3.07 -5.17 -0.39
CA PHE A 225 -4.19 -4.30 0.01
C PHE A 225 -5.42 -5.09 0.45
N GLN A 226 -5.85 -6.10 -0.32
CA GLN A 226 -6.97 -6.97 0.01
C GLN A 226 -6.75 -7.66 1.36
N SER A 227 -5.52 -8.13 1.60
CA SER A 227 -5.16 -8.75 2.87
C SER A 227 -5.24 -7.76 4.03
N ALA A 228 -4.75 -6.53 3.84
CA ALA A 228 -4.86 -5.46 4.81
C ALA A 228 -6.32 -5.08 5.09
N PHE A 229 -7.13 -4.94 4.05
CA PHE A 229 -8.56 -4.65 4.14
C PHE A 229 -9.30 -5.70 4.96
N GLU A 230 -9.09 -6.98 4.64
CA GLU A 230 -9.69 -8.07 5.40
C GLU A 230 -9.23 -8.09 6.86
N SER A 231 -7.95 -7.84 7.09
CA SER A 231 -7.38 -7.71 8.43
C SER A 231 -8.07 -6.60 9.24
N GLY A 232 -8.32 -5.43 8.63
CA GLY A 232 -9.08 -4.35 9.25
C GLY A 232 -10.52 -4.77 9.60
N GLU A 233 -11.23 -5.42 8.68
CA GLU A 233 -12.59 -5.92 8.90
C GLU A 233 -12.66 -6.94 10.05
N LEU A 234 -11.68 -7.84 10.13
CA LEU A 234 -11.56 -8.80 11.22
C LEU A 234 -11.33 -8.10 12.56
N LEU A 235 -10.40 -7.15 12.60
CA LEU A 235 -10.08 -6.38 13.79
C LEU A 235 -11.30 -5.59 14.29
N LYS A 236 -11.93 -4.81 13.41
CA LYS A 236 -13.14 -4.03 13.71
C LYS A 236 -14.25 -4.94 14.27
N ARG A 237 -14.48 -6.09 13.63
CA ARG A 237 -15.49 -7.06 14.09
C ARG A 237 -15.16 -7.66 15.46
N GLN A 238 -13.88 -7.92 15.74
CA GLN A 238 -13.45 -8.42 17.05
C GLN A 238 -13.66 -7.39 18.16
N ILE A 239 -13.33 -6.12 17.89
CA ILE A 239 -13.57 -4.99 18.80
C ILE A 239 -15.07 -4.85 19.10
N LEU A 240 -15.91 -4.78 18.05
CA LEU A 240 -17.36 -4.59 18.19
C LEU A 240 -18.06 -5.73 18.96
N ARG A 241 -17.53 -6.95 18.89
CA ARG A 241 -18.10 -8.09 19.61
C ARG A 241 -17.85 -8.06 21.12
N GLY A 242 -17.02 -7.15 21.63
CA GLY A 242 -16.73 -6.99 23.07
C GLY A 242 -16.04 -8.20 23.73
N LYS A 243 -15.67 -9.22 22.95
CA LYS A 243 -14.87 -10.39 23.36
C LYS A 243 -13.43 -10.29 22.86
N ALA A 244 -13.04 -9.10 22.43
CA ALA A 244 -11.67 -8.76 22.11
C ALA A 244 -10.80 -9.10 23.33
N GLY A 245 -9.87 -10.03 23.18
CA GLY A 245 -8.87 -10.27 24.23
C GLY A 245 -7.98 -9.03 24.41
N PRO A 246 -7.03 -9.06 25.36
CA PRO A 246 -6.15 -7.93 25.60
C PRO A 246 -5.48 -7.47 24.30
N ASN A 247 -5.32 -6.15 24.14
CA ASN A 247 -4.67 -5.50 23.00
C ASN A 247 -5.39 -5.61 21.64
N ILE A 248 -6.65 -6.06 21.61
CA ILE A 248 -7.55 -5.91 20.46
C ILE A 248 -8.46 -4.72 20.71
N ASP A 249 -8.01 -3.53 20.32
CA ASP A 249 -8.66 -2.28 20.69
C ASP A 249 -8.66 -1.25 19.55
N LEU A 250 -9.29 -0.11 19.81
CA LEU A 250 -9.32 1.01 18.86
C LEU A 250 -7.93 1.62 18.63
N LYS A 251 -6.97 1.44 19.56
CA LYS A 251 -5.59 1.90 19.36
C LYS A 251 -4.93 1.09 18.23
N LEU A 252 -5.04 -0.24 18.28
CA LEU A 252 -4.55 -1.12 17.21
C LEU A 252 -5.24 -0.84 15.87
N LEU A 253 -6.57 -0.60 15.87
CA LEU A 253 -7.30 -0.27 14.64
C LEU A 253 -6.80 1.05 14.03
N ARG A 254 -6.57 2.09 14.86
CA ARG A 254 -6.02 3.36 14.40
C ARG A 254 -4.60 3.24 13.88
N ARG A 255 -3.76 2.42 14.52
CA ARG A 255 -2.40 2.10 14.03
C ARG A 255 -2.47 1.50 12.64
N LEU A 256 -3.34 0.49 12.43
CA LEU A 256 -3.56 -0.10 11.12
C LEU A 256 -4.03 0.94 10.09
N CYS A 257 -5.02 1.78 10.44
CA CYS A 257 -5.49 2.85 9.55
C CYS A 257 -4.36 3.80 9.13
N ARG A 258 -3.50 4.20 10.06
CA ARG A 258 -2.32 5.02 9.73
C ARG A 258 -1.35 4.29 8.82
N THR A 259 -1.01 3.03 9.11
CA THR A 259 -0.14 2.23 8.23
C THR A 259 -0.65 2.16 6.79
N ILE A 260 -1.96 1.97 6.59
CA ILE A 260 -2.56 1.94 5.25
C ILE A 260 -2.53 3.33 4.58
N SER A 261 -2.87 4.39 5.33
CA SER A 261 -2.87 5.76 4.80
C SER A 261 -1.48 6.24 4.37
N PHE A 262 -0.44 5.89 5.13
CA PHE A 262 0.94 6.26 4.85
C PHE A 262 1.63 5.33 3.84
N CYS A 263 1.01 4.22 3.44
CA CYS A 263 1.56 3.31 2.45
C CYS A 263 1.71 4.02 1.07
N PRO A 264 2.94 4.15 0.53
CA PRO A 264 3.16 4.83 -0.75
C PRO A 264 2.70 4.00 -1.95
N GLY A 265 2.52 2.69 -1.78
CA GLY A 265 2.07 1.78 -2.83
C GLY A 265 0.56 1.67 -3.01
N PHE A 266 -0.24 2.20 -2.09
CA PHE A 266 -1.69 2.16 -2.19
C PHE A 266 -2.26 3.40 -2.84
N THR A 267 -3.26 3.20 -3.70
CA THR A 267 -3.95 4.30 -4.37
C THR A 267 -4.75 5.10 -3.36
N TYR A 268 -5.05 6.35 -3.70
CA TYR A 268 -5.90 7.16 -2.85
C TYR A 268 -7.30 6.54 -2.66
N ARG A 269 -7.82 5.88 -3.70
CA ARG A 269 -9.07 5.11 -3.62
C ARG A 269 -8.98 4.01 -2.58
N GLN A 270 -7.92 3.20 -2.62
CA GLN A 270 -7.69 2.13 -1.65
C GLN A 270 -7.65 2.66 -0.22
N LYS A 271 -6.93 3.75 0.02
CA LYS A 271 -6.83 4.41 1.33
C LYS A 271 -8.20 4.88 1.84
N LEU A 272 -8.94 5.62 1.02
CA LEU A 272 -10.28 6.11 1.37
C LEU A 272 -11.27 4.98 1.64
N THR A 273 -11.33 3.98 0.75
CA THR A 273 -12.21 2.82 0.90
C THR A 273 -11.89 2.06 2.18
N PHE A 274 -10.61 1.92 2.54
CA PHE A 274 -10.21 1.30 3.80
C PHE A 274 -10.69 2.11 5.01
N LEU A 275 -10.43 3.42 5.06
CA LEU A 275 -10.79 4.27 6.20
C LEU A 275 -12.31 4.34 6.42
N ASP A 276 -13.07 4.47 5.32
CA ASP A 276 -14.55 4.46 5.35
C ASP A 276 -15.07 3.13 5.90
N ALA A 277 -14.57 2.01 5.38
CA ALA A 277 -14.93 0.69 5.87
C ALA A 277 -14.60 0.51 7.37
N MET A 278 -13.48 1.08 7.86
CA MET A 278 -13.12 1.00 9.28
C MET A 278 -13.97 1.90 10.18
N GLY A 279 -14.80 2.78 9.61
CA GLY A 279 -15.65 3.71 10.36
C GLY A 279 -14.88 4.88 10.96
N ILE A 280 -13.76 5.27 10.35
CA ILE A 280 -13.00 6.46 10.75
C ILE A 280 -13.84 7.68 10.35
N THR A 281 -14.05 8.59 11.31
CA THR A 281 -14.87 9.79 11.08
C THR A 281 -14.25 10.67 10.00
N THR A 282 -15.05 11.43 9.27
CA THR A 282 -14.56 12.38 8.25
C THR A 282 -13.49 13.32 8.81
N SER A 283 -13.65 13.81 10.05
CA SER A 283 -12.68 14.66 10.73
C SER A 283 -11.35 13.95 11.02
N GLU A 284 -11.40 12.69 11.47
CA GLU A 284 -10.20 11.87 11.73
C GLU A 284 -9.53 11.43 10.42
N CYS A 285 -10.31 11.14 9.37
CA CYS A 285 -9.81 10.95 8.01
C CYS A 285 -9.06 12.19 7.52
N PHE A 286 -9.63 13.39 7.71
CA PHE A 286 -8.96 14.64 7.34
C PHE A 286 -7.73 14.93 8.19
N ALA A 287 -7.68 14.54 9.46
CA ALA A 287 -6.44 14.63 10.24
C ALA A 287 -5.36 13.70 9.66
N ILE A 288 -5.70 12.42 9.47
CA ILE A 288 -4.77 11.39 8.97
C ILE A 288 -4.29 11.69 7.54
N LEU A 289 -5.18 12.14 6.65
CA LEU A 289 -4.87 12.42 5.25
C LEU A 289 -4.41 13.86 5.01
N GLY A 290 -4.86 14.81 5.85
CA GLY A 290 -4.43 16.20 5.82
C GLY A 290 -2.97 16.36 6.24
N ASP A 291 -2.50 15.56 7.21
CA ASP A 291 -1.08 15.44 7.55
C ASP A 291 -0.21 14.94 6.38
N LEU A 292 -0.83 14.24 5.41
CA LEU A 292 -0.20 13.80 4.17
C LEU A 292 -0.30 14.84 3.04
N GLY A 293 -0.98 15.97 3.26
CA GLY A 293 -1.30 16.97 2.25
C GLY A 293 -2.34 16.50 1.22
N ILE A 294 -3.11 15.45 1.51
CA ILE A 294 -3.98 14.77 0.55
C ILE A 294 -5.45 15.11 0.83
N SER A 295 -6.03 16.05 0.08
CA SER A 295 -7.40 16.51 0.34
C SER A 295 -8.41 16.35 -0.81
N HIS A 296 -8.09 15.70 -1.95
CA HIS A 296 -9.04 15.68 -3.08
C HIS A 296 -9.56 14.28 -3.55
N PRO A 297 -10.89 14.02 -3.52
CA PRO A 297 -11.55 12.76 -3.92
C PRO A 297 -11.32 12.30 -5.37
N LEU A 298 -10.82 13.15 -6.26
CA LEU A 298 -10.74 12.84 -7.69
C LEU A 298 -9.38 12.31 -8.17
N ALA A 299 -8.34 12.34 -7.31
CA ALA A 299 -7.11 11.57 -7.52
C ALA A 299 -7.32 10.04 -7.42
N THR A 300 -8.54 9.59 -7.09
CA THR A 300 -8.95 8.18 -6.98
C THR A 300 -9.00 7.44 -8.31
N GLN A 301 -8.81 8.11 -9.45
CA GLN A 301 -8.95 7.48 -10.75
C GLN A 301 -7.70 6.73 -11.21
N PHE A 302 -6.53 7.12 -10.70
CA PHE A 302 -5.27 6.48 -11.05
C PHE A 302 -5.09 5.14 -10.33
N GLN A 303 -4.59 4.14 -11.05
CA GLN A 303 -4.29 2.81 -10.56
C GLN A 303 -2.80 2.59 -10.28
N ALA A 304 -1.92 3.24 -11.05
CA ALA A 304 -0.47 3.07 -10.97
C ALA A 304 0.28 4.42 -10.86
N LEU A 305 -0.41 5.54 -11.03
CA LEU A 305 0.13 6.89 -10.83
C LEU A 305 -0.31 7.50 -9.50
N THR A 306 0.52 8.40 -9.00
CA THR A 306 0.23 9.32 -7.89
C THR A 306 0.69 10.73 -8.24
N VAL A 307 0.39 11.68 -7.37
CA VAL A 307 0.66 13.09 -7.55
C VAL A 307 1.86 13.49 -6.69
N ARG A 308 2.84 14.18 -7.26
CA ARG A 308 4.00 14.69 -6.52
C ARG A 308 3.58 15.74 -5.50
N PRO A 309 4.28 15.83 -4.35
CA PRO A 309 4.09 16.92 -3.40
C PRO A 309 4.23 18.30 -4.07
N GLY A 310 3.35 19.24 -3.72
CA GLY A 310 3.36 20.61 -4.27
C GLY A 310 2.67 20.76 -5.64
N ALA A 311 1.99 19.72 -6.13
CA ALA A 311 1.15 19.78 -7.31
C ALA A 311 0.00 20.79 -7.20
N ASP A 312 -0.35 21.43 -8.32
CA ASP A 312 -1.61 22.16 -8.43
C ASP A 312 -2.77 21.16 -8.51
N TYR A 313 -3.54 21.08 -7.42
CA TYR A 313 -4.64 20.14 -7.29
C TYR A 313 -5.80 20.41 -8.26
N VAL A 314 -6.00 21.66 -8.69
CA VAL A 314 -7.05 22.00 -9.66
C VAL A 314 -6.68 21.46 -11.02
N ALA A 315 -5.41 21.56 -11.41
CA ALA A 315 -4.90 20.95 -12.64
C ALA A 315 -5.00 19.42 -12.60
N VAL A 316 -4.60 18.79 -11.49
CA VAL A 316 -4.69 17.34 -11.30
C VAL A 316 -6.14 16.86 -11.39
N GLU A 317 -7.06 17.56 -10.73
CA GLU A 317 -8.49 17.28 -10.81
C GLU A 317 -8.98 17.40 -12.26
N ALA A 318 -8.52 18.44 -12.96
CA ALA A 318 -8.94 18.67 -14.31
C ALA A 318 -8.52 17.53 -15.26
N ILE A 319 -7.27 17.09 -15.12
CA ILE A 319 -6.69 15.98 -15.88
C ILE A 319 -7.38 14.65 -15.55
N ALA A 320 -7.59 14.35 -14.26
CA ALA A 320 -8.29 13.14 -13.85
C ALA A 320 -9.71 13.09 -14.46
N GLY A 321 -10.46 14.18 -14.38
CA GLY A 321 -11.79 14.28 -14.99
C GLY A 321 -11.80 14.01 -16.50
N LEU A 322 -10.77 14.44 -17.25
CA LEU A 322 -10.63 14.13 -18.66
C LEU A 322 -10.41 12.64 -18.92
N VAL A 323 -9.55 12.00 -18.12
CA VAL A 323 -9.27 10.56 -18.26
C VAL A 323 -10.52 9.73 -17.99
N ALA A 324 -11.28 10.02 -16.93
CA ALA A 324 -12.56 9.34 -16.67
C ALA A 324 -13.56 9.54 -17.82
N SER A 325 -13.67 10.77 -18.33
CA SER A 325 -14.61 11.09 -19.41
C SER A 325 -14.25 10.37 -20.70
N GLY A 326 -12.96 10.30 -21.04
CA GLY A 326 -12.46 9.56 -22.20
C GLY A 326 -12.66 8.04 -22.06
N ALA A 327 -12.44 7.49 -20.86
CA ALA A 327 -12.68 6.07 -20.58
C ALA A 327 -14.18 5.70 -20.67
N ALA A 328 -15.07 6.58 -20.20
CA ALA A 328 -16.51 6.40 -20.31
C ALA A 328 -16.98 6.43 -21.77
N GLN A 329 -16.42 7.33 -22.59
CA GLN A 329 -16.72 7.40 -24.02
C GLN A 329 -16.22 6.17 -24.79
N GLN A 330 -15.00 5.68 -24.53
CA GLN A 330 -14.49 4.45 -25.15
C GLN A 330 -15.32 3.22 -24.79
N SER A 331 -15.78 3.11 -23.54
CA SER A 331 -16.65 2.01 -23.09
C SER A 331 -18.05 2.07 -23.73
N GLN A 332 -18.61 3.26 -23.95
CA GLN A 332 -19.86 3.45 -24.68
C GLN A 332 -19.72 3.15 -26.18
N VAL A 333 -18.60 3.51 -26.80
CA VAL A 333 -18.31 3.21 -28.21
C VAL A 333 -18.09 1.71 -28.42
N GLN A 334 -17.38 1.03 -27.52
CA GLN A 334 -17.21 -0.43 -27.56
C GLN A 334 -18.55 -1.16 -27.41
N SER A 335 -19.36 -0.79 -26.41
CA SER A 335 -20.70 -1.39 -26.23
C SER A 335 -21.70 -1.06 -27.35
N GLN A 336 -21.57 0.09 -28.03
CA GLN A 336 -22.33 0.39 -29.25
C GLN A 336 -21.82 -0.40 -30.46
N SER A 337 -20.50 -0.59 -30.60
CA SER A 337 -19.93 -1.42 -31.67
C SER A 337 -20.33 -2.89 -31.54
N GLU A 338 -20.36 -3.42 -30.30
CA GLU A 338 -20.82 -4.78 -29.99
C GLU A 338 -22.32 -4.95 -30.26
N ARG A 339 -23.13 -3.93 -29.94
CA ARG A 339 -24.57 -3.90 -30.31
C ARG A 339 -24.77 -3.85 -31.82
N ASN A 340 -23.96 -3.11 -32.56
CA ASN A 340 -24.08 -3.02 -34.02
C ASN A 340 -23.63 -4.31 -34.74
N THR A 341 -22.70 -5.08 -34.16
CA THR A 341 -22.39 -6.44 -34.65
C THR A 341 -23.50 -7.46 -34.38
N LEU A 342 -24.35 -7.25 -33.36
CA LEU A 342 -25.43 -8.20 -33.03
C LEU A 342 -26.68 -8.07 -33.91
N TYR A 343 -26.83 -6.97 -34.66
CA TYR A 343 -27.98 -6.73 -35.55
C TYR A 343 -27.63 -6.90 -37.05
N GLY A 344 -26.45 -7.44 -37.36
CA GLY A 344 -25.89 -7.50 -38.71
C GLY A 344 -25.84 -8.87 -39.37
N THR A 345 -26.65 -9.86 -38.99
CA THR A 345 -26.81 -11.11 -39.78
C THR A 345 -28.19 -11.73 -39.54
N GLY A 346 -29.14 -11.41 -40.41
CA GLY A 346 -30.41 -12.15 -40.53
C GLY A 346 -30.24 -13.38 -41.42
N GLY A 347 -30.56 -14.56 -40.89
CA GLY A 347 -30.60 -15.82 -41.64
C GLY A 347 -31.32 -16.91 -40.85
N ASN A 348 -32.45 -17.36 -41.39
CA ASN A 348 -33.40 -18.35 -40.84
C ASN A 348 -32.78 -19.72 -40.51
N ASN A 349 -33.10 -20.30 -39.34
CA ASN A 349 -33.95 -21.52 -39.26
C ASN A 349 -34.32 -21.93 -37.81
N PRO A 350 -35.42 -22.68 -37.61
CA PRO A 350 -36.09 -22.92 -36.33
C PRO A 350 -35.72 -24.26 -35.68
N GLY A 351 -35.88 -24.36 -34.35
CA GLY A 351 -35.88 -25.66 -33.65
C GLY A 351 -35.61 -25.57 -32.15
N PHE A 352 -36.65 -25.35 -31.35
CA PHE A 352 -36.68 -25.62 -29.91
C PHE A 352 -37.62 -26.82 -29.65
N PRO A 353 -37.40 -27.62 -28.58
CA PRO A 353 -38.17 -27.33 -27.37
C PRO A 353 -37.43 -27.45 -26.02
N ARG A 354 -37.96 -26.62 -25.09
CA ARG A 354 -37.89 -26.45 -23.61
C ARG A 354 -37.69 -27.73 -22.77
N GLY A 355 -37.15 -27.75 -21.54
CA GLY A 355 -36.74 -26.75 -20.50
C GLY A 355 -36.16 -27.52 -19.26
N PRO A 356 -36.29 -27.10 -17.98
CA PRO A 356 -36.03 -25.81 -17.33
C PRO A 356 -35.10 -25.87 -16.07
N GLY A 357 -34.56 -24.70 -15.64
CA GLY A 357 -33.96 -24.40 -14.30
C GLY A 357 -32.43 -24.52 -14.24
N THR A 358 -31.59 -23.55 -13.83
CA THR A 358 -31.69 -22.35 -12.97
C THR A 358 -30.50 -21.40 -13.29
N LYS A 359 -30.75 -20.07 -13.34
CA LYS A 359 -29.76 -18.97 -13.45
C LYS A 359 -28.87 -18.92 -12.19
N GLU A 360 -27.54 -18.82 -12.19
CA GLU A 360 -26.57 -17.83 -12.74
C GLU A 360 -26.63 -16.40 -12.16
N MET A 361 -25.51 -15.99 -11.54
CA MET A 361 -24.90 -14.65 -11.57
C MET A 361 -23.55 -14.74 -10.84
N GLY A 362 -22.38 -14.44 -11.41
CA GLY A 362 -22.00 -14.02 -12.75
C GLY A 362 -20.48 -13.86 -12.76
N ALA A 363 -19.81 -14.64 -13.61
CA ALA A 363 -18.40 -14.50 -13.93
C ALA A 363 -18.27 -13.77 -15.27
N GLU A 364 -17.26 -12.91 -15.33
CA GLU A 364 -16.56 -12.39 -16.51
C GLU A 364 -17.27 -11.41 -17.45
N ALA A 365 -16.71 -10.19 -17.52
CA ALA A 365 -16.09 -9.68 -18.75
C ALA A 365 -15.23 -8.42 -18.47
N SER A 366 -13.90 -8.55 -18.58
CA SER A 366 -13.03 -7.63 -19.33
C SER A 366 -11.61 -8.19 -19.34
N GLY A 367 -11.18 -8.66 -20.52
CA GLY A 367 -9.87 -9.26 -20.73
C GLY A 367 -8.73 -8.24 -20.72
N GLY A 368 -7.57 -8.67 -20.22
CA GLY A 368 -6.31 -7.93 -20.33
C GLY A 368 -5.44 -7.86 -19.07
N ASP A 369 -5.69 -8.66 -18.02
CA ASP A 369 -4.90 -8.58 -16.77
C ASP A 369 -3.57 -9.34 -16.91
N VAL A 370 -2.68 -8.74 -17.70
CA VAL A 370 -1.29 -9.12 -17.93
C VAL A 370 -0.51 -8.90 -16.63
N ASP A 371 0.44 -9.79 -16.31
CA ASP A 371 1.46 -9.66 -15.24
C ASP A 371 2.36 -8.42 -15.44
N LEU A 372 1.75 -7.23 -15.50
CA LEU A 372 2.42 -5.96 -15.69
C LEU A 372 3.11 -5.55 -14.39
N SER A 373 4.36 -5.13 -14.52
CA SER A 373 5.04 -4.42 -13.44
C SER A 373 4.27 -3.14 -13.11
N MET A 374 4.41 -2.66 -11.87
CA MET A 374 3.85 -1.33 -11.50
C MET A 374 4.35 -0.23 -12.45
N ARG A 375 5.62 -0.30 -12.86
CA ARG A 375 6.18 0.65 -13.82
C ARG A 375 5.49 0.58 -15.18
N ALA A 376 5.31 -0.62 -15.74
CA ALA A 376 4.64 -0.78 -17.03
C ALA A 376 3.19 -0.30 -16.96
N ALA A 377 2.49 -0.59 -15.86
CA ALA A 377 1.15 -0.09 -15.63
C ALA A 377 1.09 1.45 -15.54
N ALA A 378 2.06 2.06 -14.85
CA ALA A 378 2.18 3.51 -14.75
C ALA A 378 2.47 4.15 -16.11
N GLU A 379 3.34 3.55 -16.94
CA GLU A 379 3.64 4.01 -18.30
C GLU A 379 2.40 3.96 -19.20
N ILE A 380 1.61 2.89 -19.13
CA ILE A 380 0.34 2.76 -19.87
C ILE A 380 -0.66 3.83 -19.42
N GLU A 381 -0.82 4.02 -18.10
CA GLU A 381 -1.73 5.01 -17.54
C GLU A 381 -1.32 6.43 -17.89
N LEU A 382 -0.01 6.73 -17.87
CA LEU A 382 0.54 8.03 -18.27
C LEU A 382 0.31 8.30 -19.76
N GLY A 383 0.45 7.27 -20.61
CA GLY A 383 0.10 7.36 -22.02
C GLY A 383 -1.37 7.73 -22.25
N ARG A 384 -2.29 7.19 -21.43
CA ARG A 384 -3.72 7.56 -21.48
C ARG A 384 -3.95 9.01 -21.06
N VAL A 385 -3.25 9.48 -20.02
CA VAL A 385 -3.28 10.88 -19.59
C VAL A 385 -2.85 11.80 -20.75
N TYR A 386 -1.72 11.52 -21.38
CA TYR A 386 -1.20 12.32 -22.49
C TYR A 386 -2.16 12.32 -23.69
N ALA A 387 -2.74 11.18 -24.03
CA ALA A 387 -3.73 11.08 -25.10
C ALA A 387 -4.99 11.91 -24.81
N ALA A 388 -5.50 11.89 -23.57
CA ALA A 388 -6.68 12.66 -23.17
C ALA A 388 -6.43 14.17 -23.22
N ILE A 389 -5.25 14.62 -22.77
CA ILE A 389 -4.86 16.04 -22.84
C ILE A 389 -4.72 16.47 -24.29
N LYS A 390 -4.01 15.69 -25.11
CA LYS A 390 -3.82 16.01 -26.54
C LYS A 390 -5.15 16.14 -27.27
N ALA A 391 -6.07 15.17 -27.09
CA ALA A 391 -7.40 15.21 -27.70
C ALA A 391 -8.20 16.46 -27.29
N THR A 392 -7.97 17.00 -26.10
CA THR A 392 -8.66 18.21 -25.61
C THR A 392 -8.21 19.46 -26.37
N PHE A 393 -6.91 19.60 -26.64
CA PHE A 393 -6.37 20.75 -27.38
C PHE A 393 -6.51 20.63 -28.90
N ASP A 394 -6.47 19.41 -29.46
CA ASP A 394 -6.69 19.19 -30.89
C ASP A 394 -8.15 19.50 -31.30
N GLN A 395 -9.12 19.29 -30.40
CA GLN A 395 -10.53 19.63 -30.65
C GLN A 395 -10.79 21.15 -30.63
N ASP A 396 -9.97 21.92 -29.93
CA ASP A 396 -10.12 23.38 -29.84
C ASP A 396 -9.52 24.08 -31.07
N GLN A 397 -8.43 23.57 -31.63
CA GLN A 397 -7.87 24.12 -32.88
C GLN A 397 -8.79 23.92 -34.09
N ASN A 398 -9.69 22.93 -34.05
CA ASN A 398 -10.66 22.65 -35.10
C ASN A 398 -12.02 23.33 -34.90
N GLN A 399 -12.25 24.01 -33.77
CA GLN A 399 -13.41 24.89 -33.59
C GLN A 399 -12.99 26.29 -34.04
N GLY A 400 -13.21 26.59 -35.32
CA GLY A 400 -13.03 27.93 -35.88
C GLY A 400 -13.78 29.00 -35.07
N PRO A 401 -13.38 30.29 -35.18
CA PRO A 401 -13.89 31.35 -34.34
C PRO A 401 -15.42 31.36 -34.34
N ILE A 402 -15.99 31.36 -33.13
CA ILE A 402 -17.43 31.49 -32.90
C ILE A 402 -17.89 32.75 -33.66
N PRO A 403 -18.84 32.65 -34.61
CA PRO A 403 -19.37 33.83 -35.27
C PRO A 403 -20.00 34.72 -34.20
N GLY A 404 -19.47 35.94 -34.09
CA GLY A 404 -19.83 36.93 -33.09
C GLY A 404 -21.20 37.57 -33.28
#